data_AF-A0A935NUS5-F1
#
_entry.id   AF-A0A935NUS5-F1
#
_cell.length_a   1.000
_cell.length_b   1.000
_cell.length_c   1.000
_cell.angle_alpha   90.00
_cell.angle_beta   90.00
_cell.angle_gamma   90.00
#
_symmetry.space_group_name_H-M   'P 1'
#
loop_
_entity.id
_entity.type
_entity.pdbx_description
1 polymer ?
#
loop_
_entity_poly.entity_id
_entity_poly.type
_entity_poly.pdbx_seq_one_letter_code
_entity_poly.pdbx_strand_id
1 'polypeptide(L)'
;MNTETRSSTLVWDLPVRLFHWLLVLCFAGAWLTAESEHWRLVHVTLGYTMAALVAFRIVWGLLGTRYARFSSFVRGPSAVLAYLRSLSGPKPEHHTGHNPAGALAIVGLLALIAVTTATGWAAYSEIAGDWLEEVHEVAANGLLGLVIIHLIGVAVGSWVHRENLVRSMLTGRKPVPPVEGIRRGWATVAALMLAGVLGFWWVQWQSAPADTGAQMSRASHEKHEDHD
;
A
#
# COMPACT_ATOMS: atom_id res chain seq x y z
N MET A 1 -12.16 40.50 -13.86
CA MET A 1 -11.08 39.51 -13.64
C MET A 1 -11.51 38.68 -12.44
N ASN A 2 -12.16 37.53 -12.68
CA ASN A 2 -12.77 36.72 -11.63
C ASN A 2 -11.67 35.92 -10.92
N THR A 3 -11.26 36.38 -9.74
CA THR A 3 -10.53 35.57 -8.77
C THR A 3 -11.51 34.53 -8.23
N GLU A 4 -11.75 33.46 -8.99
CA GLU A 4 -12.29 32.24 -8.41
C GLU A 4 -11.28 31.80 -7.35
N THR A 5 -11.68 31.97 -6.09
CA THR A 5 -10.95 31.43 -4.95
C THR A 5 -10.82 29.93 -5.19
N ARG A 6 -9.60 29.45 -5.49
CA ARG A 6 -9.29 28.01 -5.58
C ARG A 6 -9.59 27.38 -4.22
N SER A 7 -10.85 27.00 -4.00
CA SER A 7 -11.29 26.35 -2.79
C SER A 7 -10.62 24.99 -2.69
N SER A 8 -10.05 24.67 -1.54
CA SER A 8 -9.46 23.37 -1.27
C SER A 8 -10.57 22.33 -1.12
N THR A 9 -10.74 21.48 -2.14
CA THR A 9 -11.85 20.53 -2.24
C THR A 9 -11.38 19.11 -1.93
N LEU A 10 -12.17 18.34 -1.17
CA LEU A 10 -11.84 16.96 -0.82
C LEU A 10 -12.01 16.05 -2.05
N VAL A 11 -10.92 15.43 -2.49
CA VAL A 11 -10.88 14.53 -3.66
C VAL A 11 -10.68 13.08 -3.22
N TRP A 12 -9.75 12.84 -2.29
CA TRP A 12 -9.51 11.50 -1.75
C TRP A 12 -10.37 11.27 -0.51
N ASP A 13 -11.04 10.11 -0.40
CA ASP A 13 -11.73 9.73 0.83
C ASP A 13 -10.72 9.26 1.90
N LEU A 14 -11.15 9.22 3.18
CA LEU A 14 -10.25 8.82 4.27
C LEU A 14 -9.84 7.33 4.18
N PRO A 15 -10.73 6.39 3.82
CA PRO A 15 -10.34 4.98 3.67
C PRO A 15 -9.21 4.76 2.65
N VAL A 16 -9.26 5.40 1.48
CA VAL A 16 -8.19 5.27 0.47
C VAL A 16 -6.85 5.83 0.98
N ARG A 17 -6.87 6.96 1.70
CA ARG A 17 -5.65 7.53 2.29
C ARG A 17 -5.06 6.61 3.34
N LEU A 18 -5.89 6.15 4.27
CA LEU A 18 -5.43 5.27 5.35
C LEU A 18 -4.90 3.95 4.78
N PHE A 19 -5.61 3.35 3.82
CA PHE A 19 -5.17 2.15 3.11
C PHE A 19 -3.77 2.36 2.52
N HIS A 20 -3.55 3.46 1.79
CA HIS A 20 -2.27 3.73 1.15
C HIS A 20 -1.13 3.86 2.16
N TRP A 21 -1.31 4.64 3.23
CA TRP A 21 -0.25 4.83 4.22
C TRP A 21 0.02 3.56 5.04
N LEU A 22 -1.02 2.79 5.38
CA LEU A 22 -0.84 1.48 5.98
C LEU A 22 -0.08 0.53 5.06
N LEU A 23 -0.43 0.53 3.76
CA LEU A 23 0.26 -0.30 2.77
C LEU A 23 1.74 0.08 2.62
N VAL A 24 2.05 1.38 2.58
CA VAL A 24 3.43 1.88 2.54
C VAL A 24 4.22 1.42 3.78
N LEU A 25 3.64 1.56 4.97
CA LEU A 25 4.28 1.15 6.23
C LEU A 25 4.48 -0.37 6.28
N CYS A 26 3.47 -1.15 5.87
CA CYS A 26 3.57 -2.61 5.86
C CYS A 26 4.62 -3.10 4.86
N PHE A 27 4.63 -2.53 3.65
CA PHE A 27 5.63 -2.89 2.64
C PHE A 27 7.06 -2.55 3.10
N ALA A 28 7.27 -1.32 3.60
CA ALA A 28 8.59 -0.91 4.08
C ALA A 28 9.07 -1.78 5.26
N GLY A 29 8.19 -2.06 6.23
CA GLY A 29 8.52 -2.93 7.35
C GLY A 29 8.77 -4.39 6.92
N ALA A 30 7.95 -4.93 6.01
CA ALA A 30 8.12 -6.29 5.51
C ALA A 30 9.45 -6.43 4.76
N TRP A 31 9.79 -5.45 3.91
CA TRP A 31 11.05 -5.43 3.19
C TRP A 31 12.26 -5.34 4.13
N LEU A 32 12.21 -4.48 5.15
CA LEU A 32 13.28 -4.34 6.15
C LEU A 32 13.49 -5.59 7.01
N THR A 33 12.47 -6.44 7.13
CA THR A 33 12.49 -7.64 7.98
C THR A 33 12.65 -8.93 7.17
N ALA A 34 12.69 -8.86 5.84
CA ALA A 34 12.67 -10.03 4.94
C ALA A 34 13.88 -10.95 5.13
N GLU A 35 15.07 -10.40 5.39
CA GLU A 35 16.32 -11.16 5.50
C GLU A 35 16.59 -11.72 6.90
N SER A 36 15.67 -11.54 7.86
CA SER A 36 15.93 -11.87 9.26
C SER A 36 14.98 -12.91 9.81
N GLU A 37 15.53 -14.06 10.19
CA GLU A 37 14.80 -15.12 10.91
C GLU A 37 14.18 -14.63 12.23
N HIS A 38 14.87 -13.72 12.94
CA HIS A 38 14.35 -13.16 14.19
C HIS A 38 13.09 -12.30 13.95
N TRP A 39 13.04 -11.58 12.84
CA TRP A 39 11.91 -10.72 12.48
C TRP A 39 10.90 -11.40 11.57
N ARG A 40 11.00 -12.72 11.37
CA ARG A 40 10.14 -13.49 10.47
C ARG A 40 8.65 -13.34 10.80
N LEU A 41 8.29 -13.35 12.09
CA LEU A 41 6.90 -13.13 12.51
C LEU A 41 6.39 -11.74 12.10
N VAL A 42 7.24 -10.71 12.20
CA VAL A 42 6.89 -9.35 11.77
C VAL A 42 6.71 -9.32 10.25
N HIS A 43 7.65 -9.89 9.49
CA HIS A 43 7.56 -9.97 8.03
C HIS A 43 6.23 -10.62 7.59
N VAL A 44 5.90 -11.79 8.14
CA VAL A 44 4.67 -12.54 7.82
C VAL A 44 3.41 -11.76 8.23
N THR A 45 3.42 -11.15 9.42
CA THR A 45 2.29 -10.33 9.91
C THR A 45 2.03 -9.13 8.98
N LEU A 46 3.09 -8.45 8.55
CA LEU A 46 2.97 -7.33 7.61
C LEU A 46 2.50 -7.81 6.23
N GLY A 47 2.99 -8.97 5.75
CA GLY A 47 2.51 -9.61 4.52
C GLY A 47 1.01 -9.93 4.54
N TYR A 48 0.50 -10.54 5.61
CA TYR A 48 -0.94 -10.78 5.77
C TYR A 48 -1.75 -9.49 5.88
N THR A 49 -1.21 -8.48 6.55
CA THR A 49 -1.84 -7.15 6.61
C THR A 49 -1.95 -6.55 5.22
N MET A 50 -0.89 -6.63 4.39
CA MET A 50 -0.92 -6.18 3.00
C MET A 50 -1.97 -6.93 2.16
N ALA A 51 -2.06 -8.25 2.30
CA ALA A 51 -3.05 -9.07 1.60
C ALA A 51 -4.49 -8.61 1.91
N ALA A 52 -4.79 -8.43 3.20
CA ALA A 52 -6.10 -7.95 3.65
C ALA A 52 -6.41 -6.52 3.15
N LEU A 53 -5.42 -5.63 3.18
CA LEU A 53 -5.53 -4.27 2.65
C LEU A 53 -5.81 -4.29 1.13
N VAL A 54 -5.14 -5.15 0.36
CA VAL A 54 -5.41 -5.29 -1.09
C VAL A 54 -6.81 -5.82 -1.34
N ALA A 55 -7.26 -6.83 -0.61
CA ALA A 55 -8.63 -7.33 -0.70
C ALA A 55 -9.65 -6.21 -0.41
N PHE A 56 -9.45 -5.45 0.67
CA PHE A 56 -10.24 -4.26 0.97
C PHE A 56 -10.24 -3.28 -0.20
N ARG A 57 -9.07 -2.97 -0.77
CA ARG A 57 -8.94 -2.01 -1.88
C ARG A 57 -9.65 -2.47 -3.13
N ILE A 58 -9.67 -3.78 -3.42
CA ILE A 58 -10.42 -4.35 -4.54
C ILE A 58 -11.91 -4.11 -4.32
N VAL A 59 -12.45 -4.47 -3.15
CA VAL A 59 -13.87 -4.26 -2.81
C VAL A 59 -14.24 -2.77 -2.84
N TRP A 60 -13.43 -1.91 -2.22
CA TRP A 60 -13.65 -0.46 -2.23
C TRP A 60 -13.49 0.16 -3.62
N GLY A 61 -12.67 -0.43 -4.47
CA GLY A 61 -12.53 -0.04 -5.88
C GLY A 61 -13.72 -0.39 -6.77
N LEU A 62 -14.64 -1.22 -6.29
CA LEU A 62 -15.90 -1.52 -6.96
C LEU A 62 -17.05 -0.68 -6.38
N LEU A 63 -17.11 -0.57 -5.05
CA LEU A 63 -18.26 0.01 -4.34
C LEU A 63 -18.05 1.44 -3.81
N GLY A 64 -16.81 1.92 -3.78
CA GLY A 64 -16.41 3.14 -3.06
C GLY A 64 -16.82 4.46 -3.72
N THR A 65 -16.17 5.54 -3.26
CA THR A 65 -16.46 6.90 -3.72
C THR A 65 -16.03 7.14 -5.17
N ARG A 66 -16.48 8.27 -5.75
CA ARG A 66 -16.28 8.60 -7.18
C ARG A 66 -14.85 8.38 -7.68
N TYR A 67 -13.83 8.78 -6.90
CA TYR A 67 -12.43 8.67 -7.29
C TYR A 67 -11.74 7.39 -6.80
N ALA A 68 -12.39 6.61 -5.94
CA ALA A 68 -11.87 5.33 -5.49
C ALA A 68 -12.13 4.19 -6.49
N ARG A 69 -13.21 4.32 -7.29
CA ARG A 69 -13.65 3.25 -8.20
C ARG A 69 -12.70 3.04 -9.37
N PHE A 70 -12.39 1.79 -9.69
CA PHE A 70 -11.54 1.47 -10.85
C PHE A 70 -12.11 2.03 -12.16
N SER A 71 -13.43 2.01 -12.33
CA SER A 71 -14.10 2.56 -13.50
C SER A 71 -13.89 4.05 -13.72
N SER A 72 -13.51 4.82 -12.69
CA SER A 72 -13.29 6.26 -12.82
C SER A 72 -11.91 6.62 -13.37
N PHE A 73 -10.95 5.70 -13.29
CA PHE A 73 -9.55 5.98 -13.63
C PHE A 73 -8.87 4.95 -14.53
N VAL A 74 -9.31 3.70 -14.52
CA VAL A 74 -8.83 2.67 -15.45
C VAL A 74 -9.47 2.96 -16.81
N ARG A 75 -8.76 3.75 -17.61
CA ARG A 75 -9.09 4.00 -19.01
C ARG A 75 -8.38 2.99 -19.90
N GLY A 76 -8.95 2.68 -21.05
CA GLY A 76 -8.39 1.71 -22.00
C GLY A 76 -6.96 2.06 -22.44
N PRO A 77 -6.20 1.07 -22.96
CA PRO A 77 -4.78 1.22 -23.29
C PRO A 77 -4.47 2.38 -24.27
N SER A 78 -5.42 2.76 -25.13
CA SER A 78 -5.32 3.93 -26.02
C SER A 78 -5.21 5.27 -25.28
N ALA A 79 -5.90 5.43 -24.15
CA ALA A 79 -5.86 6.65 -23.33
C ALA A 79 -4.52 6.80 -22.58
N VAL A 80 -3.90 5.68 -22.18
CA VAL A 80 -2.55 5.68 -21.60
C VAL A 80 -1.53 6.16 -22.63
N LEU A 81 -1.57 5.59 -23.83
CA LEU A 81 -0.65 5.97 -24.92
C LEU A 81 -0.81 7.44 -25.32
N ALA A 82 -2.05 7.94 -25.38
CA ALA A 82 -2.34 9.34 -25.65
C ALA A 82 -1.76 10.27 -24.55
N TYR A 83 -1.92 9.90 -23.28
CA TYR A 83 -1.39 10.67 -22.16
C TYR A 83 0.15 10.70 -22.14
N LEU A 84 0.81 9.56 -22.39
CA LEU A 84 2.27 9.50 -22.47
C LEU A 84 2.82 10.40 -23.58
N ARG A 85 2.13 10.47 -24.73
CA ARG A 85 2.48 11.40 -25.82
C ARG A 85 2.19 12.87 -25.46
N SER A 86 1.16 13.14 -24.67
CA SER A 86 0.80 14.51 -24.26
C SER A 86 1.80 15.12 -23.27
N LEU A 87 2.53 14.29 -22.51
CA LEU A 87 3.60 14.75 -21.61
C LEU A 87 4.78 15.38 -22.35
N SER A 88 4.99 15.03 -23.63
CA SER A 88 6.01 15.61 -24.51
C SER A 88 5.51 16.84 -25.29
N GLY A 89 4.23 17.18 -25.15
CA GLY A 89 3.56 18.24 -25.89
C GLY A 89 3.36 19.54 -25.09
N PRO A 90 3.04 20.67 -25.75
CA PRO A 90 2.95 21.99 -25.12
C PRO A 90 1.69 22.22 -24.25
N LYS A 91 0.75 21.27 -24.16
CA LYS A 91 -0.48 21.37 -23.34
C LYS A 91 -0.70 20.09 -22.52
N PRO A 92 -0.25 20.03 -21.26
CA PRO A 92 -0.49 18.89 -20.38
C PRO A 92 -1.98 18.75 -20.04
N GLU A 93 -2.58 17.59 -20.28
CA GLU A 93 -3.97 17.33 -19.91
C GLU A 93 -4.15 17.30 -18.38
N HIS A 94 -4.93 18.23 -17.84
CA HIS A 94 -5.27 18.23 -16.41
C HIS A 94 -6.26 17.12 -16.08
N HIS A 95 -5.83 16.18 -15.25
CA HIS A 95 -6.67 15.12 -14.70
C HIS A 95 -6.85 15.36 -13.19
N THR A 96 -8.07 15.69 -12.75
CA THR A 96 -8.34 15.98 -11.33
C THR A 96 -8.25 14.74 -10.43
N GLY A 97 -8.52 13.55 -10.97
CA GLY A 97 -8.36 12.25 -10.29
C GLY A 97 -6.96 11.66 -10.46
N HIS A 98 -6.89 10.48 -11.09
CA HIS A 98 -5.63 9.86 -11.51
C HIS A 98 -5.36 10.14 -12.99
N ASN A 99 -4.10 10.38 -13.32
CA ASN A 99 -3.63 10.36 -14.69
C ASN A 99 -3.54 8.90 -15.20
N PRO A 100 -3.61 8.67 -16.52
CA PRO A 100 -3.53 7.32 -17.09
C PRO A 100 -2.25 6.55 -16.73
N ALA A 101 -1.11 7.23 -16.57
CA ALA A 101 0.12 6.60 -16.09
C ALA A 101 0.01 6.14 -14.62
N GLY A 102 -0.58 6.95 -13.75
CA GLY A 102 -0.84 6.59 -12.35
C GLY A 102 -1.88 5.49 -12.22
N ALA A 103 -2.85 5.41 -13.12
CA ALA A 103 -3.80 4.29 -13.19
C ALA A 103 -3.07 2.96 -13.45
N LEU A 104 -2.12 2.93 -14.39
CA LEU A 104 -1.29 1.74 -14.62
C LEU A 104 -0.43 1.39 -13.41
N ALA A 105 0.19 2.39 -12.78
CA ALA A 105 1.00 2.15 -11.58
C ALA A 105 0.15 1.52 -10.46
N ILE A 106 -1.07 2.00 -10.23
CA ILE A 106 -1.98 1.43 -9.22
C ILE A 106 -2.32 -0.03 -9.54
N VAL A 107 -2.67 -0.34 -10.79
CA VAL A 107 -3.00 -1.72 -11.19
C VAL A 107 -1.79 -2.63 -11.05
N GLY A 108 -0.61 -2.20 -11.52
CA GLY A 108 0.63 -2.96 -11.41
C GLY A 108 1.04 -3.21 -9.96
N LEU A 109 0.97 -2.18 -9.10
CA LEU A 109 1.28 -2.31 -7.68
C LEU A 109 0.32 -3.27 -6.98
N LEU A 110 -1.00 -3.16 -7.22
CA LEU A 110 -1.98 -4.07 -6.62
C LEU A 110 -1.79 -5.51 -7.09
N ALA A 111 -1.50 -5.71 -8.39
CA ALA A 111 -1.25 -7.04 -8.94
C ALA A 111 0.01 -7.68 -8.35
N LEU A 112 1.13 -6.94 -8.31
CA LEU A 112 2.37 -7.46 -7.72
C LEU A 112 2.21 -7.74 -6.23
N ILE A 113 1.56 -6.87 -5.46
CA ILE A 113 1.30 -7.14 -4.04
C ILE A 113 0.44 -8.41 -3.88
N ALA A 114 -0.59 -8.59 -4.71
CA ALA A 114 -1.42 -9.79 -4.67
C ALA A 114 -0.60 -11.06 -4.96
N VAL A 115 0.28 -11.03 -5.97
CA VAL A 115 1.19 -12.14 -6.27
C VAL A 115 2.14 -12.40 -5.11
N THR A 116 2.89 -11.38 -4.66
CA THR A 116 3.86 -11.52 -3.55
C THR A 116 3.22 -12.06 -2.29
N THR A 117 2.03 -11.57 -1.91
CA THR A 117 1.34 -12.05 -0.70
C THR A 117 0.75 -13.44 -0.86
N ALA A 118 0.26 -13.81 -2.05
CA ALA A 118 -0.23 -15.15 -2.32
C ALA A 118 0.90 -16.19 -2.34
N THR A 119 2.03 -15.89 -2.99
CA THR A 119 3.18 -16.79 -3.02
C THR A 119 3.84 -16.89 -1.65
N GLY A 120 3.94 -15.79 -0.91
CA GLY A 120 4.45 -15.80 0.46
C GLY A 120 3.60 -16.62 1.42
N TRP A 121 2.27 -16.51 1.33
CA TRP A 121 1.37 -17.38 2.11
C TRP A 121 1.51 -18.85 1.76
N ALA A 122 1.60 -19.17 0.47
CA ALA A 122 1.68 -20.55 0.01
C ALA A 122 3.04 -21.21 0.33
N ALA A 123 4.14 -20.44 0.25
CA ALA A 123 5.46 -20.87 0.73
C ALA A 123 5.45 -21.09 2.25
N TYR A 124 4.94 -20.12 3.03
CA TYR A 124 4.84 -20.23 4.48
C TYR A 124 3.97 -21.41 4.97
N SER A 125 2.97 -21.80 4.18
CA SER A 125 2.07 -22.90 4.52
C SER A 125 2.60 -24.27 4.08
N GLU A 126 3.79 -24.34 3.47
CA GLU A 126 4.40 -25.56 2.92
C GLU A 126 3.49 -26.29 1.89
N ILE A 127 2.54 -25.56 1.28
CA ILE A 127 1.53 -26.15 0.37
C ILE A 127 2.10 -26.37 -1.05
N ALA A 128 3.09 -25.56 -1.44
CA ALA A 128 3.67 -25.60 -2.77
C ALA A 128 5.17 -25.31 -2.64
N GLY A 129 5.98 -26.25 -3.12
CA GLY A 129 7.41 -26.35 -2.81
C GLY A 129 8.27 -25.14 -3.19
N ASP A 130 9.57 -25.29 -2.97
CA ASP A 130 10.58 -24.23 -2.88
C ASP A 130 10.58 -23.18 -4.00
N TRP A 131 10.09 -23.51 -5.20
CA TRP A 131 9.93 -22.55 -6.31
C TRP A 131 9.04 -21.35 -5.97
N LEU A 132 8.12 -21.48 -5.01
CA LEU A 132 7.29 -20.36 -4.57
C LEU A 132 8.06 -19.28 -3.81
N GLU A 133 9.14 -19.67 -3.11
CA GLU A 133 10.02 -18.71 -2.45
C GLU A 133 10.73 -17.86 -3.50
N GLU A 134 11.22 -18.49 -4.57
CA GLU A 134 11.84 -17.77 -5.70
C GLU A 134 10.84 -16.82 -6.38
N VAL A 135 9.61 -17.25 -6.62
CA VAL A 135 8.58 -16.37 -7.19
C VAL A 135 8.22 -15.24 -6.22
N HIS A 136 8.16 -15.50 -4.91
CA HIS A 136 7.95 -14.47 -3.90
C HIS A 136 9.07 -13.42 -3.95
N GLU A 137 10.33 -13.85 -3.98
CA GLU A 137 11.49 -12.97 -4.05
C GLU A 137 11.49 -12.12 -5.33
N VAL A 138 11.28 -12.75 -6.50
CA VAL A 138 11.22 -12.04 -7.79
C VAL A 138 10.06 -11.04 -7.81
N ALA A 139 8.88 -11.43 -7.30
CA ALA A 139 7.73 -10.55 -7.24
C ALA A 139 7.96 -9.38 -6.26
N ALA A 140 8.57 -9.63 -5.09
CA ALA A 140 8.89 -8.61 -4.10
C ALA A 140 9.92 -7.59 -4.64
N ASN A 141 10.96 -8.07 -5.31
CA ASN A 141 11.96 -7.21 -5.97
C ASN A 141 11.34 -6.41 -7.13
N GLY A 142 10.47 -7.03 -7.93
CA GLY A 142 9.69 -6.34 -8.96
C GLY A 142 8.77 -5.26 -8.37
N LEU A 143 8.14 -5.55 -7.24
CA LEU A 143 7.31 -4.60 -6.50
C LEU A 143 8.15 -3.41 -6.00
N LEU A 144 9.33 -3.65 -5.43
CA LEU A 144 10.24 -2.58 -5.02
C LEU A 144 10.62 -1.68 -6.22
N GLY A 145 10.99 -2.28 -7.35
CA GLY A 145 11.29 -1.56 -8.58
C GLY A 145 10.12 -0.68 -9.04
N LEU A 146 8.90 -1.22 -9.02
CA LEU A 146 7.70 -0.46 -9.39
C LEU A 146 7.36 0.65 -8.37
N VAL A 147 7.60 0.43 -7.09
CA VAL A 147 7.47 1.47 -6.04
C VAL A 147 8.44 2.62 -6.32
N ILE A 148 9.70 2.34 -6.67
CA ILE A 148 10.68 3.38 -7.02
C ILE A 148 10.20 4.19 -8.24
N ILE A 149 9.75 3.50 -9.30
CA ILE A 149 9.18 4.16 -10.49
C ILE A 149 7.96 5.01 -10.12
N HIS A 150 7.09 4.51 -9.25
CA HIS A 150 5.94 5.26 -8.75
C HIS A 150 6.35 6.54 -8.02
N LEU A 151 7.34 6.47 -7.11
CA LEU A 151 7.85 7.63 -6.37
C LEU A 151 8.48 8.67 -7.30
N ILE A 152 9.22 8.24 -8.33
CA ILE A 152 9.74 9.12 -9.38
C ILE A 152 8.57 9.79 -10.12
N GLY A 153 7.54 9.03 -10.49
CA GLY A 153 6.33 9.56 -11.13
C GLY A 153 5.61 10.60 -10.26
N VAL A 154 5.55 10.38 -8.95
CA VAL A 154 5.00 11.34 -7.98
C VAL A 154 5.86 12.60 -7.90
N ALA A 155 7.19 12.48 -7.89
CA ALA A 155 8.11 13.62 -7.85
C ALA A 155 8.01 14.45 -9.14
N VAL A 156 8.10 13.81 -10.31
CA VAL A 156 7.98 14.44 -11.63
C VAL A 156 6.60 15.09 -11.77
N GLY A 157 5.53 14.36 -11.44
CA GLY A 157 4.17 14.90 -11.48
C GLY A 157 4.00 16.11 -10.54
N SER A 158 4.57 16.06 -9.34
CA SER A 158 4.52 17.18 -8.40
C SER A 158 5.25 18.41 -8.93
N TRP A 159 6.37 18.21 -9.63
CA TRP A 159 7.17 19.29 -10.22
C TRP A 159 6.51 19.90 -11.46
N VAL A 160 6.08 19.05 -12.40
CA VAL A 160 5.45 19.46 -13.68
C VAL A 160 4.13 20.18 -13.43
N HIS A 161 3.28 19.63 -12.56
CA HIS A 161 1.98 20.23 -12.25
C HIS A 161 2.05 21.31 -11.16
N ARG A 162 3.22 21.52 -10.54
CA ARG A 162 3.42 22.41 -9.38
C ARG A 162 2.41 22.18 -8.25
N GLU A 163 2.03 20.92 -8.07
CA GLU A 163 1.10 20.47 -7.04
C GLU A 163 1.81 19.47 -6.12
N ASN A 164 1.73 19.64 -4.81
CA ASN A 164 2.31 18.67 -3.88
C ASN A 164 1.40 17.45 -3.77
N LEU A 165 1.67 16.41 -4.57
CA LEU A 165 0.87 15.18 -4.63
C LEU A 165 0.90 14.42 -3.31
N VAL A 166 2.04 14.41 -2.60
CA VAL A 166 2.17 13.77 -1.27
C VAL A 166 1.26 14.47 -0.26
N ARG A 167 1.25 15.81 -0.24
CA ARG A 167 0.35 16.60 0.61
C ARG A 167 -1.12 16.36 0.24
N SER A 168 -1.42 16.19 -1.03
CA SER A 168 -2.77 15.82 -1.47
C SER A 168 -3.19 14.45 -0.93
N MET A 169 -2.24 13.52 -0.79
CA MET A 169 -2.50 12.18 -0.25
C MET A 169 -2.57 12.13 1.29
N LEU A 170 -2.00 13.10 1.99
CA LEU A 170 -2.17 13.27 3.44
C LEU A 170 -3.51 13.96 3.77
N THR A 171 -3.73 15.11 3.15
CA THR A 171 -4.89 15.97 3.46
C THR A 171 -6.17 15.52 2.74
N GLY A 172 -6.03 14.79 1.64
CA GLY A 172 -7.12 14.41 0.75
C GLY A 172 -7.66 15.55 -0.12
N ARG A 173 -7.10 16.76 -0.02
CA ARG A 173 -7.62 17.95 -0.68
C ARG A 173 -6.75 18.38 -1.85
N LYS A 174 -7.39 18.85 -2.93
CA LYS A 174 -6.76 19.48 -4.09
C LYS A 174 -7.38 20.86 -4.35
N PRO A 175 -6.65 21.81 -4.96
CA PRO A 175 -7.16 23.14 -5.27
C PRO A 175 -8.03 23.13 -6.54
N VAL A 176 -9.18 22.45 -6.47
CA VAL A 176 -10.11 22.22 -7.59
C VAL A 176 -11.51 22.75 -7.26
N PRO A 177 -12.35 23.08 -8.26
CA PRO A 177 -13.69 23.62 -8.01
C PRO A 177 -14.54 22.72 -7.07
N PRO A 178 -15.39 23.30 -6.20
CA PRO A 178 -16.16 22.55 -5.19
C PRO A 178 -17.07 21.45 -5.77
N VAL A 179 -17.54 21.65 -7.01
CA VAL A 179 -18.37 20.68 -7.76
C VAL A 179 -17.68 19.34 -7.96
N GLU A 180 -16.35 19.32 -7.96
CA GLU A 180 -15.56 18.12 -8.19
C GLU A 180 -15.27 17.33 -6.89
N GLY A 181 -15.73 17.81 -5.73
CA GLY A 181 -15.48 17.20 -4.43
C GLY A 181 -16.38 16.04 -4.05
N ILE A 182 -15.87 15.16 -3.19
CA ILE A 182 -16.68 14.12 -2.54
C ILE A 182 -17.43 14.68 -1.31
N ARG A 183 -18.70 14.28 -1.14
CA ARG A 183 -19.57 14.80 -0.06
C ARG A 183 -19.28 14.22 1.34
N ARG A 184 -18.73 13.01 1.42
CA ARG A 184 -18.48 12.29 2.69
C ARG A 184 -17.13 11.60 2.64
N GLY A 185 -16.33 11.78 3.69
CA GLY A 185 -14.99 11.18 3.81
C GLY A 185 -14.96 9.74 4.35
N TRP A 186 -16.12 9.15 4.69
CA TRP A 186 -16.26 7.77 5.21
C TRP A 186 -15.33 7.43 6.39
N ALA A 187 -15.28 8.32 7.38
CA ALA A 187 -14.38 8.16 8.52
C ALA A 187 -14.64 6.90 9.35
N THR A 188 -15.88 6.43 9.41
CA THR A 188 -16.25 5.18 10.09
C THR A 188 -15.59 3.96 9.46
N VAL A 189 -15.57 3.87 8.12
CA VAL A 189 -14.90 2.77 7.40
C VAL A 189 -13.40 2.80 7.66
N ALA A 190 -12.79 3.98 7.65
CA ALA A 190 -11.37 4.12 7.99
C ALA A 190 -11.07 3.70 9.43
N ALA A 191 -11.92 4.08 10.39
CA ALA A 191 -11.76 3.68 11.79
C ALA A 191 -11.90 2.16 11.98
N LEU A 192 -12.87 1.52 11.32
CA LEU A 192 -13.04 0.07 11.35
C LEU A 192 -11.84 -0.66 10.74
N MET A 193 -11.31 -0.17 9.62
CA MET A 193 -10.12 -0.72 9.00
C MET A 193 -8.90 -0.61 9.93
N LEU A 194 -8.69 0.55 10.56
CA LEU A 194 -7.58 0.73 11.50
C LEU A 194 -7.72 -0.19 12.72
N ALA A 195 -8.92 -0.28 13.30
CA ALA A 195 -9.21 -1.17 14.41
C ALA A 195 -8.97 -2.64 14.04
N GLY A 196 -9.35 -3.05 12.82
CA GLY A 196 -9.10 -4.40 12.31
C GLY A 196 -7.61 -4.72 12.20
N VAL A 197 -6.81 -3.78 11.66
CA VAL A 197 -5.35 -3.94 11.54
C VAL A 197 -4.69 -4.01 12.92
N LEU A 198 -5.02 -3.08 13.82
CA LEU A 198 -4.46 -3.06 15.17
C LEU A 198 -4.88 -4.28 15.99
N GLY A 199 -6.14 -4.71 15.85
CA GLY A 199 -6.65 -5.93 16.48
C GLY A 199 -5.92 -7.18 15.98
N PHE A 200 -5.68 -7.28 14.67
CA PHE A 200 -4.90 -8.37 14.10
C PHE A 200 -3.46 -8.37 14.62
N TRP A 201 -2.79 -7.21 14.65
CA TRP A 201 -1.42 -7.09 15.17
C TRP A 201 -1.35 -7.45 16.66
N TRP A 202 -2.35 -7.06 17.43
CA TRP A 202 -2.45 -7.42 18.85
C TRP A 202 -2.56 -8.94 19.04
N VAL A 203 -3.39 -9.63 18.24
CA VAL A 203 -3.49 -11.09 18.27
C VAL A 203 -2.18 -11.76 17.86
N GLN A 204 -1.52 -11.26 16.81
CA GLN A 204 -0.22 -11.79 16.37
C GLN A 204 0.86 -11.62 17.43
N TRP A 205 0.89 -10.46 18.10
CA TRP A 205 1.82 -10.21 19.20
C TRP A 205 1.62 -11.17 20.38
N GLN A 206 0.37 -11.46 20.74
CA GLN A 206 0.06 -12.43 21.80
C GLN A 206 0.42 -13.87 21.42
N SER A 207 0.39 -14.17 20.12
CA SER A 207 0.73 -15.49 19.58
C SER A 207 2.24 -15.67 19.38
N ALA A 208 3.04 -14.61 19.57
CA ALA A 208 4.48 -14.68 19.49
C ALA A 208 5.01 -15.62 20.60
N PRO A 209 5.87 -16.60 20.27
CA PRO A 209 6.43 -17.51 21.26
C PRO A 209 7.11 -16.71 22.39
N ALA A 210 6.64 -16.88 23.62
CA ALA A 210 7.12 -16.14 24.78
C ALA A 210 8.44 -16.73 25.32
N ASP A 211 9.40 -17.06 24.46
CA ASP A 211 10.55 -17.88 24.86
C ASP A 211 11.87 -17.30 24.34
N THR A 212 12.38 -16.32 25.07
CA THR A 212 13.84 -16.02 25.06
C THR A 212 14.39 -15.81 26.47
N GLY A 213 13.54 -15.50 27.46
CA GLY A 213 13.95 -15.38 28.87
C GLY A 213 13.95 -16.71 29.64
N ALA A 214 12.92 -17.54 29.46
CA ALA A 214 12.72 -18.75 30.26
C ALA A 214 13.66 -19.91 29.85
N GLN A 215 13.97 -20.04 28.55
CA GLN A 215 14.90 -21.07 28.05
C GLN A 215 16.35 -20.79 28.46
N MET A 216 16.77 -19.52 28.52
CA MET A 216 18.13 -19.15 28.95
C MET A 216 18.35 -19.39 30.45
N SER A 217 17.32 -19.15 31.27
CA SER A 217 17.35 -19.44 32.72
C SER A 217 17.35 -20.94 33.03
N ARG A 218 16.63 -21.77 32.25
CA ARG A 218 16.68 -23.24 32.36
C ARG A 218 18.02 -23.80 31.92
N ALA A 219 18.57 -23.34 30.81
CA ALA A 219 19.88 -23.78 30.31
C ALA A 219 21.04 -23.40 31.27
N SER A 220 20.94 -22.29 32.00
CA SER A 220 21.91 -21.95 33.05
C SER A 220 21.77 -22.77 34.33
N HIS A 221 20.56 -23.25 34.64
CA HIS A 221 20.32 -24.08 35.83
C HIS A 221 20.75 -25.53 35.60
N GLU A 222 20.48 -26.09 34.42
CA GLU A 222 20.90 -27.46 34.04
C GLU A 222 22.43 -27.58 33.99
N LYS A 223 23.11 -26.53 33.50
CA LYS A 223 24.58 -26.49 33.45
C LYS A 223 25.25 -26.36 34.83
N HIS A 224 24.51 -25.96 35.86
CA HIS A 224 25.03 -25.89 37.23
C HIS A 224 24.82 -27.19 38.01
N GLU A 225 23.83 -28.02 37.65
CA GLU A 225 23.60 -29.32 38.30
C GLU A 225 24.53 -30.44 37.76
N ASP A 226 25.04 -30.31 36.53
CA ASP A 226 25.96 -31.31 35.93
C ASP A 226 27.44 -31.17 36.40
N HIS A 227 27.72 -30.22 37.29
CA HIS A 227 29.08 -29.90 37.74
C HIS A 227 29.35 -30.15 39.24
N ASP A 228 28.39 -30.72 39.98
CA ASP A 228 28.52 -31.17 41.38
C ASP A 228 28.51 -32.71 41.49
#